data_AF-A0A972VJR4-F1
#
_entry.id   AF-A0A972VJR4-F1
#
_cell.length_a   1.000
_cell.length_b   1.000
_cell.length_c   1.000
_cell.angle_alpha   90.00
_cell.angle_beta   90.00
_cell.angle_gamma   90.00
#
_symmetry.space_group_name_H-M   'P 1'
#
loop_
_entity.id
_entity.type
_entity.pdbx_description
1 polymer ?
#
loop_
_entity_poly.entity_id
_entity_poly.type
_entity_poly.pdbx_seq_one_letter_code
_entity_poly.pdbx_strand_id
1 'polypeptide(L)'
;MKFSSAQCIMMLICLPALLTAQPRATTSHVTVWDTMTPLSHGVDSRSQWQAVPTDLLTLEQNPAAATADPSHYGRAYAFAGDTVIENAHVIAACLAREGRVAVYAKADLTKQVEIMPLQIKGKRARITHCSILQNTGDDATLEISFSAEGTVAHHTALVSLGRTGTLAIKPTANMTGVSLASKMEYGVVPSFIGDDLIFSPKQFP
;
A
#
# COMPACT_ATOMS: atom_id res chain seq x y z
N MET A 1 12.60 -46.00 -50.97
CA MET A 1 12.26 -45.03 -52.03
C MET A 1 10.76 -45.08 -52.25
N LYS A 2 10.11 -43.90 -52.36
CA LYS A 2 8.67 -43.60 -52.53
C LYS A 2 7.87 -43.34 -51.24
N PHE A 3 7.69 -42.03 -50.98
CA PHE A 3 6.68 -41.42 -50.11
C PHE A 3 5.32 -41.34 -50.83
N SER A 4 4.22 -41.38 -50.08
CA SER A 4 2.93 -40.74 -50.40
C SER A 4 2.12 -40.72 -49.08
N SER A 5 2.04 -39.62 -48.31
CA SER A 5 1.32 -38.35 -48.53
C SER A 5 -0.20 -38.50 -48.63
N ALA A 6 -0.87 -38.60 -47.48
CA ALA A 6 -2.30 -38.30 -47.36
C ALA A 6 -2.61 -37.66 -46.00
N GLN A 7 -2.65 -36.32 -46.02
CA GLN A 7 -3.59 -35.44 -45.31
C GLN A 7 -3.83 -35.69 -43.80
N CYS A 8 -3.00 -35.05 -42.97
CA CYS A 8 -3.40 -34.70 -41.61
C CYS A 8 -4.25 -33.42 -41.70
N ILE A 9 -5.56 -33.56 -41.48
CA ILE A 9 -6.52 -32.46 -41.45
C ILE A 9 -6.20 -31.59 -40.23
N MET A 10 -5.59 -30.43 -40.47
CA MET A 10 -5.37 -29.41 -39.46
C MET A 10 -6.70 -28.67 -39.22
N MET A 11 -7.47 -29.13 -38.23
CA MET A 11 -8.69 -28.48 -37.79
C MET A 11 -8.30 -27.23 -36.99
N LEU A 12 -8.30 -26.07 -37.66
CA LEU A 12 -8.09 -24.77 -37.03
C LEU A 12 -9.37 -24.40 -36.27
N ILE A 13 -9.39 -24.65 -34.96
CA ILE A 13 -10.47 -24.21 -34.08
C ILE A 13 -10.29 -22.70 -33.86
N CYS A 14 -11.04 -21.88 -34.59
CA CYS A 14 -11.21 -20.46 -34.26
C CYS A 14 -11.99 -20.36 -32.94
N LEU A 15 -11.26 -20.24 -31.82
CA LEU A 15 -11.87 -19.74 -30.58
C LEU A 15 -12.36 -18.30 -30.85
N PRO A 16 -13.63 -17.97 -30.57
CA PRO A 16 -14.01 -16.57 -30.47
C PRO A 16 -13.23 -16.00 -29.28
N ALA A 17 -12.34 -15.06 -29.56
CA ALA A 17 -11.76 -14.20 -28.55
C ALA A 17 -12.93 -13.47 -27.86
N LEU A 18 -13.37 -14.00 -26.72
CA LEU A 18 -14.08 -13.23 -25.72
C LEU A 18 -13.10 -12.13 -25.28
N LEU A 19 -13.14 -11.02 -26.00
CA LEU A 19 -12.73 -9.72 -25.50
C LEU A 19 -13.62 -9.47 -24.28
N THR A 20 -13.16 -9.95 -23.11
CA THR A 20 -13.59 -9.35 -21.86
C THR A 20 -13.20 -7.89 -21.98
N ALA A 21 -14.20 -7.03 -22.16
CA ALA A 21 -14.00 -5.61 -22.00
C ALA A 21 -13.38 -5.43 -20.62
N GLN A 22 -12.07 -5.17 -20.56
CA GLN A 22 -11.45 -4.67 -19.35
C GLN A 22 -12.30 -3.48 -18.94
N PRO A 23 -12.91 -3.46 -17.74
CA PRO A 23 -13.57 -2.27 -17.26
C PRO A 23 -12.55 -1.15 -17.39
N ARG A 24 -12.90 -0.18 -18.23
CA ARG A 24 -12.09 1.01 -18.50
C ARG A 24 -11.74 1.56 -17.12
N ALA A 25 -10.48 1.40 -16.72
CA ALA A 25 -10.05 1.82 -15.40
C ALA A 25 -10.35 3.32 -15.30
N THR A 26 -11.43 3.66 -14.59
CA THR A 26 -11.64 5.02 -14.09
C THR A 26 -10.32 5.39 -13.43
N THR A 27 -9.69 6.47 -13.88
CA THR A 27 -8.43 6.97 -13.36
C THR A 27 -8.58 7.20 -11.87
N SER A 28 -8.25 6.19 -11.07
CA SER A 28 -8.35 6.25 -9.63
C SER A 28 -7.08 6.89 -9.11
N HIS A 29 -7.15 8.19 -8.87
CA HIS A 29 -6.06 8.91 -8.27
C HIS A 29 -5.78 8.34 -6.86
N VAL A 30 -4.50 8.16 -6.56
CA VAL A 30 -4.04 7.91 -5.20
C VAL A 30 -4.10 9.24 -4.46
N THR A 31 -4.71 9.25 -3.28
CA THR A 31 -4.78 10.43 -2.42
C THR A 31 -4.14 10.12 -1.06
N VAL A 32 -3.29 11.03 -0.60
CA VAL A 32 -2.73 11.03 0.75
C VAL A 32 -3.56 11.99 1.60
N TRP A 33 -3.99 11.54 2.77
CA TRP A 33 -4.78 12.30 3.72
C TRP A 33 -4.05 12.41 5.04
N ASP A 34 -4.15 13.59 5.64
CA ASP A 34 -3.92 13.83 7.05
C ASP A 34 -5.28 13.86 7.76
N THR A 35 -5.47 12.97 8.72
CA THR A 35 -6.74 12.88 9.45
C THR A 35 -6.93 14.02 10.46
N MET A 36 -5.93 14.89 10.62
CA MET A 36 -5.85 16.04 11.52
C MET A 36 -5.87 15.71 13.02
N THR A 37 -6.49 14.59 13.38
CA THR A 37 -6.50 14.01 14.72
C THR A 37 -6.41 12.49 14.61
N PRO A 38 -5.83 11.78 15.60
CA PRO A 38 -5.77 10.32 15.58
C PRO A 38 -7.16 9.69 15.44
N LEU A 39 -7.27 8.69 14.57
CA LEU A 39 -8.53 7.98 14.30
C LEU A 39 -8.97 7.20 15.53
N SER A 40 -10.21 7.43 15.96
CA SER A 40 -10.87 6.67 17.03
C SER A 40 -11.72 5.51 16.49
N HIS A 41 -12.34 5.69 15.32
CA HIS A 41 -13.28 4.74 14.73
C HIS A 41 -13.16 4.71 13.19
N GLY A 42 -12.58 3.64 12.65
CA GLY A 42 -12.63 3.32 11.21
C GLY A 42 -12.07 4.40 10.26
N VAL A 43 -12.44 4.30 8.98
CA VAL A 43 -11.99 5.18 7.88
C VAL A 43 -13.17 5.71 7.06
N ASP A 44 -14.35 5.77 7.68
CA ASP A 44 -15.63 5.94 6.98
C ASP A 44 -15.91 7.41 6.64
N SER A 45 -15.55 8.33 7.55
CA SER A 45 -15.77 9.76 7.36
C SER A 45 -14.45 10.50 7.07
N ARG A 46 -14.46 11.30 5.99
CA ARG A 46 -13.35 12.18 5.57
C ARG A 46 -13.61 13.66 5.89
N SER A 47 -14.70 13.98 6.56
CA SER A 47 -15.17 15.37 6.73
C SER A 47 -14.20 16.29 7.46
N GLN A 48 -13.28 15.72 8.25
CA GLN A 48 -12.26 16.45 9.02
C GLN A 48 -10.84 16.22 8.49
N TRP A 49 -10.71 15.43 7.42
CA TRP A 49 -9.40 15.07 6.88
C TRP A 49 -8.96 16.15 5.89
N GLN A 50 -7.66 16.40 5.86
CA GLN A 50 -7.02 17.30 4.92
C GLN A 50 -6.30 16.47 3.86
N ALA A 51 -6.62 16.72 2.58
CA ALA A 51 -5.85 16.14 1.48
C ALA A 51 -4.46 16.77 1.45
N VAL A 52 -3.42 15.94 1.40
CA VAL A 52 -2.05 16.42 1.24
C VAL A 52 -1.80 16.74 -0.24
N PRO A 53 -1.35 17.97 -0.57
CA PRO A 53 -1.04 18.33 -1.95
C PRO A 53 -0.02 17.38 -2.59
N THR A 54 -0.22 17.06 -3.86
CA THR A 54 0.75 16.29 -4.67
C THR A 54 2.01 17.09 -4.95
N ASP A 55 1.87 18.41 -5.09
CA ASP A 55 3.01 19.33 -5.20
C ASP A 55 3.33 19.94 -3.84
N LEU A 56 4.38 19.44 -3.18
CA LEU A 56 4.81 19.94 -1.88
C LEU A 56 5.41 21.35 -1.93
N LEU A 57 5.80 21.86 -3.10
CA LEU A 57 6.25 23.25 -3.25
C LEU A 57 5.12 24.25 -2.94
N THR A 58 3.85 23.82 -3.08
CA THR A 58 2.69 24.63 -2.71
C THR A 58 2.59 24.90 -1.21
N LEU A 59 3.33 24.16 -0.39
CA LEU A 59 3.41 24.34 1.07
C LEU A 59 4.44 25.40 1.49
N GLU A 60 5.20 25.93 0.54
CA GLU A 60 6.20 26.96 0.79
C GLU A 60 5.57 28.30 1.10
N GLN A 61 6.27 29.11 1.90
CA GLN A 61 5.87 30.50 2.12
C GLN A 61 5.95 31.33 0.83
N ASN A 62 6.89 30.97 -0.06
CA ASN A 62 7.05 31.57 -1.37
C ASN A 62 7.31 30.48 -2.43
N PRO A 63 6.25 29.88 -3.00
CA PRO A 63 6.38 28.79 -3.98
C PRO A 63 7.18 29.20 -5.23
N ALA A 64 7.03 30.45 -5.70
CA ALA A 64 7.73 30.92 -6.91
C ALA A 64 9.25 30.96 -6.72
N ALA A 65 9.72 31.34 -5.52
CA ALA A 65 11.15 31.30 -5.20
C ALA A 65 11.64 29.86 -5.05
N ALA A 66 10.82 28.97 -4.46
CA ALA A 66 11.15 27.57 -4.27
C ALA A 66 11.27 26.81 -5.61
N THR A 67 10.39 27.05 -6.57
CA THR A 67 10.45 26.44 -7.92
C THR A 67 11.66 26.92 -8.72
N ALA A 68 12.21 28.11 -8.42
CA ALA A 68 13.37 28.66 -9.12
C ALA A 68 14.69 28.00 -8.71
N ASP A 69 14.73 27.29 -7.57
CA ASP A 69 15.91 26.53 -7.11
C ASP A 69 15.77 25.04 -7.48
N PRO A 70 16.56 24.53 -8.46
CA PRO A 70 16.49 23.13 -8.88
C PRO A 70 16.89 22.13 -7.79
N SER A 71 17.56 22.58 -6.73
CA SER A 71 18.00 21.76 -5.61
C SER A 71 17.00 21.73 -4.45
N HIS A 72 15.93 22.53 -4.52
CA HIS A 72 14.91 22.63 -3.49
C HIS A 72 13.70 21.76 -3.83
N TYR A 73 13.33 20.87 -2.92
CA TYR A 73 12.29 19.85 -3.13
C TYR A 73 10.99 20.14 -2.35
N GLY A 74 10.82 21.36 -1.85
CA GLY A 74 9.69 21.75 -1.03
C GLY A 74 9.87 21.41 0.45
N ARG A 75 8.91 21.84 1.26
CA ARG A 75 8.88 21.60 2.70
C ARG A 75 8.37 20.20 3.00
N ALA A 76 8.99 19.56 3.99
CA ALA A 76 8.45 18.32 4.54
C ALA A 76 7.06 18.57 5.11
N TYR A 77 6.09 17.71 4.73
CA TYR A 77 4.76 17.74 5.31
C TYR A 77 4.79 17.12 6.71
N ALA A 78 4.24 17.83 7.70
CA ALA A 78 4.12 17.35 9.06
C ALA A 78 2.67 16.97 9.35
N PHE A 79 2.41 15.67 9.54
CA PHE A 79 1.08 15.16 9.83
C PHE A 79 0.61 15.55 11.24
N ALA A 80 -0.62 16.05 11.34
CA ALA A 80 -1.26 16.38 12.61
C ALA A 80 -1.99 15.17 13.23
N GLY A 81 -2.58 14.31 12.39
CA GLY A 81 -3.25 13.08 12.80
C GLY A 81 -2.53 11.81 12.33
N ASP A 82 -3.32 10.76 12.14
CA ASP A 82 -2.91 9.58 11.39
C ASP A 82 -2.84 9.89 9.89
N THR A 83 -1.98 9.16 9.19
CA THR A 83 -1.81 9.28 7.73
C THR A 83 -2.62 8.20 7.03
N VAL A 84 -3.39 8.56 5.99
CA VAL A 84 -4.14 7.58 5.19
C VAL A 84 -3.76 7.73 3.72
N ILE A 85 -3.49 6.61 3.04
CA ILE A 85 -3.37 6.57 1.58
C ILE A 85 -4.50 5.74 1.02
N GLU A 86 -5.17 6.24 -0.02
CA GLU A 86 -6.26 5.50 -0.67
C GLU A 86 -6.28 5.67 -2.18
N ASN A 87 -6.90 4.70 -2.86
CA ASN A 87 -7.26 4.79 -4.27
C ASN A 87 -8.72 4.32 -4.45
N ALA A 88 -9.12 3.81 -5.62
CA ALA A 88 -10.48 3.29 -5.82
C ALA A 88 -10.75 1.94 -5.15
N HIS A 89 -9.72 1.21 -4.74
CA HIS A 89 -9.83 -0.18 -4.30
C HIS A 89 -9.45 -0.38 -2.83
N VAL A 90 -8.43 0.34 -2.36
CA VAL A 90 -7.80 0.11 -1.07
C VAL A 90 -7.67 1.42 -0.30
N ILE A 91 -7.82 1.32 1.02
CA ILE A 91 -7.47 2.36 1.99
C ILE A 91 -6.44 1.75 2.94
N ALA A 92 -5.28 2.37 3.10
CA ALA A 92 -4.27 2.01 4.09
C ALA A 92 -4.08 3.17 5.06
N ALA A 93 -4.42 2.93 6.34
CA ALA A 93 -4.33 3.90 7.42
C ALA A 93 -3.15 3.57 8.33
N CYS A 94 -2.24 4.51 8.49
CA CYS A 94 -1.08 4.44 9.37
C CYS A 94 -1.49 4.97 10.74
N LEU A 95 -1.91 4.07 11.63
CA LEU A 95 -2.50 4.40 12.93
C LEU A 95 -1.39 4.66 13.95
N ALA A 96 -1.06 5.93 14.16
CA ALA A 96 0.17 6.31 14.82
C ALA A 96 0.22 5.90 16.29
N ARG A 97 -0.90 6.01 17.02
CA ARG A 97 -1.00 5.60 18.42
C ARG A 97 -0.94 4.09 18.64
N GLU A 98 -1.25 3.33 17.59
CA GLU A 98 -1.38 1.87 17.65
C GLU A 98 -0.15 1.17 17.08
N GLY A 99 0.70 1.89 16.32
CA GLY A 99 1.94 1.33 15.78
C GLY A 99 1.72 0.32 14.67
N ARG A 100 0.65 0.49 13.88
CA ARG A 100 0.27 -0.44 12.81
C ARG A 100 -0.31 0.27 11.60
N VAL A 101 -0.29 -0.43 10.48
CA VAL A 101 -0.98 -0.04 9.24
C VAL A 101 -2.23 -0.90 9.10
N ALA A 102 -3.41 -0.30 9.16
CA ALA A 102 -4.67 -0.97 8.95
C ALA A 102 -5.11 -0.81 7.48
N VAL A 103 -5.47 -1.92 6.85
CA VAL A 103 -5.84 -1.98 5.43
C VAL A 103 -7.30 -2.39 5.30
N TYR A 104 -8.01 -1.64 4.46
CA TYR A 104 -9.43 -1.79 4.20
C TYR A 104 -9.66 -1.90 2.69
N ALA A 105 -10.64 -2.70 2.30
CA ALA A 105 -11.17 -2.67 0.95
C ALA A 105 -12.14 -1.47 0.84
N LYS A 106 -12.08 -0.68 -0.22
CA LYS A 106 -12.98 0.48 -0.35
C LYS A 106 -14.46 0.08 -0.51
N ALA A 107 -14.70 -1.11 -1.06
CA ALA A 107 -16.03 -1.69 -1.20
C ALA A 107 -16.61 -2.22 0.13
N ASP A 108 -15.74 -2.50 1.11
CA ASP A 108 -16.11 -3.00 2.42
C ASP A 108 -15.13 -2.48 3.47
N LEU A 109 -15.58 -1.47 4.21
CA LEU A 109 -14.79 -0.77 5.22
C LEU A 109 -14.61 -1.60 6.52
N THR A 110 -14.99 -2.87 6.52
CA THR A 110 -14.49 -3.78 7.56
C THR A 110 -12.98 -3.97 7.40
N LYS A 111 -12.28 -3.93 8.54
CA LYS A 111 -10.81 -4.04 8.58
C LYS A 111 -10.38 -5.41 8.08
N GLN A 112 -9.62 -5.43 6.99
CA GLN A 112 -9.20 -6.67 6.34
C GLN A 112 -7.88 -7.18 6.90
N VAL A 113 -6.88 -6.30 7.02
CA VAL A 113 -5.52 -6.68 7.43
C VAL A 113 -4.90 -5.60 8.32
N GLU A 114 -4.21 -6.01 9.39
CA GLU A 114 -3.28 -5.18 10.14
C GLU A 114 -1.85 -5.61 9.85
N ILE A 115 -0.98 -4.65 9.53
CA ILE A 115 0.46 -4.85 9.35
C ILE A 115 1.23 -4.13 10.45
N MET A 116 2.25 -4.80 11.00
CA MET A 116 3.20 -4.24 11.95
C MET A 116 4.60 -4.85 11.74
N PRO A 117 5.68 -4.24 12.22
CA PRO A 117 6.99 -4.87 12.24
C PRO A 117 6.98 -6.19 13.02
N LEU A 118 7.61 -7.22 12.47
CA LEU A 118 7.65 -8.55 13.08
C LEU A 118 8.22 -8.53 14.50
N GLN A 119 9.23 -7.70 14.74
CA GLN A 119 9.97 -7.63 16.00
C GLN A 119 9.21 -6.99 17.16
N ILE A 120 8.11 -6.30 16.84
CA ILE A 120 7.26 -5.64 17.84
C ILE A 120 5.89 -6.32 17.98
N LYS A 121 5.69 -7.48 17.34
CA LYS A 121 4.48 -8.28 17.49
C LYS A 121 4.21 -8.56 18.96
N GLY A 122 2.97 -8.29 19.41
CA GLY A 122 2.53 -8.51 20.79
C GLY A 122 3.00 -7.45 21.80
N LYS A 123 3.72 -6.41 21.37
CA LYS A 123 4.12 -5.28 22.23
C LYS A 123 3.27 -4.06 21.92
N ARG A 124 3.13 -3.16 22.89
CA ARG A 124 2.57 -1.83 22.65
C ARG A 124 3.55 -1.04 21.77
N ALA A 125 3.07 -0.60 20.63
CA ALA A 125 3.85 0.10 19.62
C ALA A 125 3.22 1.45 19.27
N ARG A 126 4.00 2.31 18.62
CA ARG A 126 3.54 3.54 17.98
C ARG A 126 4.33 3.82 16.72
N ILE A 127 3.74 4.57 15.79
CA ILE A 127 4.49 5.19 14.70
C ILE A 127 5.07 6.49 15.26
N THR A 128 6.38 6.64 15.19
CA THR A 128 7.09 7.83 15.68
C THR A 128 7.40 8.81 14.57
N HIS A 129 7.43 8.35 13.33
CA HIS A 129 7.72 9.17 12.17
C HIS A 129 6.96 8.66 10.96
N CYS A 130 6.41 9.59 10.18
CA CYS A 130 5.84 9.33 8.87
C CYS A 130 6.25 10.47 7.94
N SER A 131 6.88 10.14 6.82
CA SER A 131 7.29 11.10 5.80
C SER A 131 6.81 10.66 4.43
N ILE A 132 6.51 11.64 3.58
CA ILE A 132 6.12 11.39 2.19
C ILE A 132 7.39 11.33 1.36
N LEU A 133 7.67 10.18 0.75
CA LEU A 133 8.74 10.04 -0.24
C LEU A 133 8.25 10.32 -1.67
N GLN A 134 6.97 10.04 -1.93
CA GLN A 134 6.36 10.25 -3.24
C GLN A 134 4.85 10.50 -3.08
N ASN A 135 4.31 11.48 -3.80
CA ASN A 135 2.87 11.76 -3.91
C ASN A 135 2.55 12.35 -5.29
N THR A 136 2.39 11.50 -6.31
CA THR A 136 2.19 11.95 -7.70
C THR A 136 0.72 12.03 -8.12
N GLY A 137 -0.21 11.63 -7.24
CA GLY A 137 -1.61 11.42 -7.59
C GLY A 137 -1.90 10.12 -8.33
N ASP A 138 -0.88 9.44 -8.87
CA ASP A 138 -0.99 8.07 -9.41
C ASP A 138 -0.35 7.04 -8.46
N ASP A 139 0.66 7.46 -7.71
CA ASP A 139 1.38 6.66 -6.73
C ASP A 139 1.68 7.51 -5.48
N ALA A 140 1.60 6.88 -4.32
CA ALA A 140 2.08 7.43 -3.07
C ALA A 140 3.02 6.45 -2.38
N THR A 141 4.13 6.95 -1.83
CA THR A 141 5.05 6.18 -0.99
C THR A 141 5.32 6.96 0.29
N LEU A 142 5.09 6.29 1.42
CA LEU A 142 5.38 6.78 2.74
C LEU A 142 6.55 6.01 3.33
N GLU A 143 7.45 6.70 4.00
CA GLU A 143 8.37 6.07 4.95
C GLU A 143 7.79 6.17 6.36
N ILE A 144 7.74 5.05 7.07
CA ILE A 144 7.12 4.93 8.38
C ILE A 144 8.11 4.32 9.35
N SER A 145 8.37 5.01 10.46
CA SER A 145 9.17 4.48 11.57
C SER A 145 8.28 4.10 12.75
N PHE A 146 8.45 2.88 13.23
CA PHE A 146 7.77 2.30 14.36
C PHE A 146 8.71 2.23 15.57
N SER A 147 8.16 2.38 16.77
CA SER A 147 8.84 2.05 18.01
C SER A 147 7.94 1.24 18.93
N ALA A 148 8.55 0.42 19.79
CA ALA A 148 7.85 -0.34 20.80
C ALA A 148 8.29 0.07 22.20
N GLU A 149 7.38 -0.06 23.16
CA GLU A 149 7.67 0.18 24.56
C GLU A 149 8.84 -0.70 25.06
N GLY A 150 9.74 -0.09 25.83
CA GLY A 150 10.94 -0.78 26.33
C GLY A 150 12.04 -1.02 25.28
N THR A 151 11.94 -0.42 24.09
CA THR A 151 12.97 -0.53 23.04
C THR A 151 13.45 0.84 22.57
N VAL A 152 14.76 0.97 22.34
CA VAL A 152 15.38 2.18 21.75
C VAL A 152 15.45 2.06 20.22
N ALA A 153 15.34 0.84 19.69
CA ALA A 153 15.39 0.60 18.26
C ALA A 153 14.12 1.08 17.56
N HIS A 154 14.31 1.82 16.47
CA HIS A 154 13.25 2.15 15.52
C HIS A 154 13.30 1.15 14.36
N HIS A 155 12.13 0.69 13.93
CA HIS A 155 11.97 -0.17 12.75
C HIS A 155 11.32 0.65 11.65
N THR A 156 11.86 0.64 10.44
CA THR A 156 11.31 1.43 9.34
C THR A 156 10.77 0.55 8.22
N ALA A 157 9.69 0.99 7.58
CA ALA A 157 9.17 0.40 6.36
C ALA A 157 8.76 1.47 5.35
N LEU A 158 8.80 1.12 4.07
CA LEU A 158 8.12 1.87 3.02
C LEU A 158 6.74 1.28 2.80
N VAL A 159 5.73 2.14 2.75
CA VAL A 159 4.35 1.78 2.40
C VAL A 159 3.99 2.51 1.14
N SER A 160 3.76 1.77 0.05
CA SER A 160 3.47 2.31 -1.26
C SER A 160 2.12 1.84 -1.76
N LEU A 161 1.31 2.76 -2.29
CA LEU A 161 0.05 2.47 -2.95
C LEU A 161 0.08 3.07 -4.35
N GLY A 162 -0.11 2.23 -5.36
CA GLY A 162 -0.30 2.67 -6.74
C GLY A 162 -1.76 2.64 -7.16
N ARG A 163 -2.04 3.19 -8.34
CA ARG A 163 -3.39 3.22 -8.93
C ARG A 163 -4.06 1.84 -9.13
N THR A 164 -3.29 0.76 -9.24
CA THR A 164 -3.80 -0.58 -9.59
C THR A 164 -4.38 -1.34 -8.40
N GLY A 165 -4.39 -0.77 -7.19
CA GLY A 165 -4.85 -1.46 -5.98
C GLY A 165 -3.77 -2.25 -5.26
N THR A 166 -2.54 -2.29 -5.77
CA THR A 166 -1.42 -2.97 -5.09
C THR A 166 -0.89 -2.09 -3.96
N LEU A 167 -1.04 -2.58 -2.72
CA LEU A 167 -0.34 -2.05 -1.55
C LEU A 167 0.96 -2.83 -1.35
N ALA A 168 2.10 -2.16 -1.42
CA ALA A 168 3.40 -2.74 -1.14
C ALA A 168 3.93 -2.26 0.21
N ILE A 169 4.47 -3.19 1.00
CA ILE A 169 5.14 -2.89 2.25
C ILE A 169 6.53 -3.48 2.21
N LYS A 170 7.54 -2.61 2.26
CA LYS A 170 8.94 -3.01 2.17
C LYS A 170 9.63 -2.70 3.49
N PRO A 171 10.01 -3.72 4.29
CA PRO A 171 10.91 -3.53 5.42
C PRO A 171 12.20 -2.81 4.99
N THR A 172 12.64 -1.84 5.78
CA THR A 172 13.93 -1.16 5.58
C THR A 172 14.75 -1.26 6.87
N ALA A 173 15.41 -0.17 7.27
CA ALA A 173 16.37 -0.13 8.37
C ALA A 173 15.82 -0.82 9.63
N ASN A 174 16.59 -1.79 10.14
CA ASN A 174 16.31 -2.56 11.35
C ASN A 174 14.98 -3.35 11.34
N MET A 175 14.27 -3.45 10.22
CA MET A 175 13.04 -4.24 10.10
C MET A 175 13.33 -5.52 9.32
N THR A 176 13.28 -6.67 9.99
CA THR A 176 13.61 -7.97 9.41
C THR A 176 12.42 -8.63 8.71
N GLY A 177 11.21 -8.13 8.96
CA GLY A 177 10.00 -8.64 8.34
C GLY A 177 8.75 -7.92 8.81
N VAL A 178 7.62 -8.28 8.22
CA VAL A 178 6.27 -7.83 8.60
C VAL A 178 5.53 -8.94 9.33
N SER A 179 4.70 -8.57 10.29
CA SER A 179 3.65 -9.42 10.83
C SER A 179 2.32 -8.98 10.21
N LEU A 180 1.54 -9.94 9.76
CA LEU A 180 0.19 -9.75 9.22
C LEU A 180 -0.81 -10.34 10.22
N ALA A 181 -1.84 -9.57 10.59
CA ALA A 181 -2.96 -10.04 11.40
C ALA A 181 -4.26 -9.82 10.60
N SER A 182 -4.93 -10.91 10.25
CA SER A 182 -6.15 -10.89 9.44
C SER A 182 -6.95 -12.16 9.66
N LYS A 183 -8.26 -12.09 9.45
CA LYS A 183 -9.10 -13.27 9.23
C LYS A 183 -8.96 -13.65 7.77
N MET A 184 -8.12 -14.62 7.46
CA MET A 184 -7.96 -15.13 6.10
C MET A 184 -8.29 -16.62 6.05
N GLU A 185 -8.82 -17.08 4.91
CA GLU A 185 -9.02 -18.50 4.65
C GLU A 185 -7.72 -19.14 4.15
N TYR A 186 -7.02 -18.46 3.25
CA TYR A 186 -5.73 -18.84 2.69
C TYR A 186 -4.88 -17.62 2.34
N GLY A 187 -3.56 -17.80 2.32
CA GLY A 187 -2.60 -16.84 1.75
C GLY A 187 -1.87 -17.48 0.57
N VAL A 188 -1.75 -16.74 -0.54
CA VAL A 188 -0.94 -17.16 -1.69
C VAL A 188 0.40 -16.45 -1.60
N VAL A 189 1.48 -17.23 -1.51
CA VAL A 189 2.84 -16.69 -1.56
C VAL A 189 3.46 -17.16 -2.87
N PRO A 190 3.50 -16.29 -3.90
CA PRO A 190 4.12 -16.64 -5.16
C PRO A 190 5.61 -16.86 -4.93
N SER A 191 6.08 -18.07 -5.22
CA SER A 191 7.50 -18.43 -5.18
C SER A 191 8.11 -18.31 -6.57
N PHE A 192 9.41 -17.98 -6.63
CA PHE A 192 10.19 -18.05 -7.88
C PHE A 192 10.48 -19.51 -8.32
N ILE A 193 10.24 -20.50 -7.45
CA ILE A 193 10.44 -21.92 -7.77
C ILE A 193 9.08 -22.63 -7.87
N GLY A 194 8.57 -22.70 -9.10
CA GLY A 194 7.71 -23.77 -9.60
C GLY A 194 6.23 -23.75 -9.21
N ASP A 195 5.90 -23.60 -7.92
CA ASP A 195 4.54 -23.77 -7.42
C ASP A 195 4.19 -22.71 -6.35
N ASP A 196 2.97 -22.20 -6.39
CA ASP A 196 2.43 -21.28 -5.38
C ASP A 196 2.30 -22.00 -4.04
N LEU A 197 2.88 -21.42 -2.98
CA LEU A 197 2.68 -21.93 -1.64
C LEU A 197 1.34 -21.39 -1.11
N ILE A 198 0.41 -22.30 -0.83
CA ILE A 198 -0.86 -22.00 -0.17
C ILE A 198 -0.68 -22.26 1.32
N PHE A 199 -0.73 -21.19 2.12
CA PHE A 199 -0.67 -21.28 3.57
C PHE A 199 -2.08 -21.28 4.15
N SER A 200 -2.42 -22.31 4.94
CA SER A 200 -3.62 -22.27 5.79
C SER A 200 -3.26 -21.72 7.18
N PRO A 201 -3.97 -20.71 7.70
CA PRO A 201 -3.71 -20.19 9.05
C PRO A 201 -3.83 -21.24 10.14
N LYS A 202 -4.63 -22.31 9.93
CA LYS A 202 -4.76 -23.43 10.87
C LYS A 202 -3.44 -24.17 11.13
N GLN A 203 -2.46 -24.04 10.23
CA GLN A 203 -1.15 -24.69 10.32
C GLN A 203 -0.11 -23.82 11.06
N PHE A 204 -0.41 -22.53 11.32
CA PHE A 204 0.50 -21.56 11.92
C PHE A 204 -0.26 -20.66 12.92
N PRO A 205 -0.56 -21.16 14.14
CA PRO A 205 -1.33 -20.43 15.15
C PRO A 205 -0.64 -19.17 15.69
#